data_AF-W5LXH0-F1
#
_entry.id   AF-W5LXH0-F1
#
_cell.length_a   1.000
_cell.length_b   1.000
_cell.length_c   1.000
_cell.angle_alpha   90.00
_cell.angle_beta   90.00
_cell.angle_gamma   90.00
#
_symmetry.space_group_name_H-M   'P 1'
#
loop_
_entity.id
_entity.type
_entity.pdbx_description
1 polymer ?
#
loop_
_entity_poly.entity_id
_entity_poly.type
_entity_poly.pdbx_seq_one_letter_code
_entity_poly.pdbx_strand_id
1 'polypeptide(L)'
;LFSSEGGNVSLPCDGVSSCDSVSWKYNTGSGPETLLIENGQDVTTQTDRAGRLTVLSDCSLHIHNLKKEDAGQYTCGPHSTRRKTISLSLLSVDPSLTGVNLSLYCRLYPDVDSAECNKTKNLRLTWVDEQGAELKNQRFKIRGASPCESVLTMKLRDSDRDQAWRCDLREEDELKASVQYRDSVFISGLINTNEQIAKLDTTLKCSLAVSYTALHRITLKGTGL
;
A
#
# COMPACT_ATOMS: atom_id res chain seq x y z
N LEU A 1 -10.08 0.69 -14.21
CA LEU A 1 -10.24 -0.50 -13.36
C LEU A 1 -9.42 -0.30 -12.09
N PHE A 2 -9.90 -0.83 -10.97
CA PHE A 2 -9.18 -0.83 -9.70
C PHE A 2 -8.85 -2.26 -9.31
N SER A 3 -7.68 -2.47 -8.73
CA SER A 3 -7.29 -3.73 -8.09
C SER A 3 -6.28 -3.44 -6.98
N SER A 4 -5.70 -4.47 -6.39
CA SER A 4 -4.74 -4.36 -5.29
C SER A 4 -3.45 -5.13 -5.60
N GLU A 5 -2.35 -4.68 -4.99
CA GLU A 5 -1.08 -5.40 -5.00
C GLU A 5 -1.25 -6.85 -4.50
N GLY A 6 -0.53 -7.78 -5.13
CA GLY A 6 -0.64 -9.23 -4.91
C GLY A 6 -1.90 -9.88 -5.51
N GLY A 7 -2.86 -9.08 -5.99
CA GLY A 7 -4.09 -9.54 -6.63
C GLY A 7 -3.90 -9.93 -8.10
N ASN A 8 -5.02 -10.18 -8.77
CA ASN A 8 -5.09 -10.44 -10.21
C ASN A 8 -6.11 -9.49 -10.86
N VAL A 9 -6.01 -9.25 -12.17
CA VAL A 9 -7.00 -8.47 -12.92
C VAL A 9 -7.10 -8.96 -14.36
N SER A 10 -8.30 -8.86 -14.95
CA SER A 10 -8.52 -9.04 -16.39
C SER A 10 -8.90 -7.70 -17.02
N LEU A 11 -8.10 -7.25 -17.98
CA LEU A 11 -8.35 -6.04 -18.75
C LEU A 11 -9.11 -6.40 -20.02
N PRO A 12 -10.34 -5.91 -20.22
CA PRO A 12 -11.18 -6.32 -21.34
C PRO A 12 -10.77 -5.66 -22.66
N CYS A 13 -10.70 -6.45 -23.73
CA CYS A 13 -10.47 -5.97 -25.09
C CYS A 13 -11.63 -6.31 -26.03
N ASP A 14 -12.51 -5.34 -26.27
CA ASP A 14 -13.63 -5.50 -27.19
C ASP A 14 -13.24 -5.11 -28.62
N GLY A 15 -13.91 -5.70 -29.62
CA GLY A 15 -13.74 -5.32 -31.02
C GLY A 15 -12.60 -6.03 -31.76
N VAL A 16 -12.07 -7.10 -31.18
CA VAL A 16 -11.11 -8.01 -31.83
C VAL A 16 -11.83 -9.29 -32.25
N SER A 17 -11.66 -9.70 -33.51
CA SER A 17 -12.33 -10.90 -34.06
C SER A 17 -11.64 -12.21 -33.73
N SER A 18 -10.32 -12.20 -33.54
CA SER A 18 -9.53 -13.35 -33.08
C SER A 18 -8.39 -12.88 -32.18
N CYS A 19 -8.17 -13.59 -31.07
CA CYS A 19 -7.07 -13.30 -30.15
C CYS A 19 -5.70 -13.47 -30.80
N ASP A 20 -5.58 -14.24 -31.89
CA ASP A 20 -4.33 -14.36 -32.67
C ASP A 20 -3.89 -13.04 -33.32
N SER A 21 -4.78 -12.04 -33.36
CA SER A 21 -4.48 -10.70 -33.89
C SER A 21 -4.39 -9.62 -32.80
N VAL A 22 -4.65 -9.97 -31.53
CA VAL A 22 -4.65 -8.98 -30.45
C VAL A 22 -3.23 -8.55 -30.13
N SER A 23 -3.05 -7.25 -29.98
CA SER A 23 -1.83 -6.66 -29.43
C SER A 23 -2.17 -5.88 -28.17
N TRP A 24 -1.33 -6.01 -27.15
CA TRP A 24 -1.42 -5.25 -25.92
C TRP A 24 -0.16 -4.43 -25.73
N LYS A 25 -0.35 -3.17 -25.37
CA LYS A 25 0.74 -2.25 -25.03
C LYS A 25 0.49 -1.62 -23.67
N TYR A 26 1.57 -1.28 -23.00
CA TYR A 26 1.56 -0.59 -21.71
C TYR A 26 2.29 0.75 -21.81
N ASN A 27 1.76 1.75 -21.11
CA ASN A 27 2.32 3.08 -21.03
C ASN A 27 2.28 3.57 -19.56
N THR A 28 3.42 4.05 -19.09
CA THR A 28 3.59 4.65 -17.74
C THR A 28 3.07 6.09 -17.65
N GLY A 29 2.67 6.69 -18.77
CA GLY A 29 2.22 8.09 -18.90
C GLY A 29 3.34 9.07 -19.26
N SER A 30 4.61 8.69 -19.07
CA SER A 30 5.78 9.57 -19.28
C SER A 30 6.87 8.96 -20.18
N GLY A 31 6.66 7.75 -20.70
CA GLY A 31 7.64 7.00 -21.49
C GLY A 31 7.08 6.40 -22.78
N PRO A 32 7.91 5.70 -23.57
CA PRO A 32 7.47 5.00 -24.76
C PRO A 32 6.52 3.84 -24.39
N GLU A 33 5.57 3.56 -25.27
CA GLU A 33 4.73 2.36 -25.14
C GLU A 33 5.58 1.10 -25.18
N THR A 34 5.41 0.22 -24.20
CA THR A 34 6.02 -1.10 -24.16
C THR A 34 5.04 -2.11 -24.76
N LEU A 35 5.48 -2.88 -25.76
CA LEU A 35 4.69 -3.99 -26.31
C LEU A 35 4.72 -5.16 -25.32
N LEU A 36 3.53 -5.64 -24.94
CA LEU A 36 3.38 -6.76 -23.99
C LEU A 36 2.95 -8.04 -24.69
N ILE A 37 1.90 -7.94 -25.50
CA ILE A 37 1.36 -9.06 -26.29
C ILE A 37 1.43 -8.67 -27.76
N GLU A 38 1.94 -9.57 -28.60
CA GLU A 38 1.93 -9.46 -30.06
C GLU A 38 1.27 -10.70 -30.66
N ASN A 39 0.26 -10.51 -31.51
CA ASN A 39 -0.49 -11.60 -32.15
C ASN A 39 -0.97 -12.68 -31.15
N GLY A 40 -1.48 -12.23 -29.99
CA GLY A 40 -1.93 -13.11 -28.92
C GLY A 40 -0.83 -13.77 -28.08
N GLN A 41 0.45 -13.54 -28.41
CA GLN A 41 1.58 -14.13 -27.70
C GLN A 41 2.25 -13.13 -26.77
N ASP A 42 2.59 -13.56 -25.56
CA ASP A 42 3.38 -12.78 -24.61
C ASP A 42 4.82 -12.62 -25.13
N VAL A 43 5.21 -11.38 -25.38
CA VAL A 43 6.55 -11.00 -25.84
C VAL A 43 7.39 -10.34 -24.75
N THR A 44 6.91 -10.34 -23.50
CA THR A 44 7.62 -9.76 -22.35
C THR A 44 8.78 -10.65 -21.89
N THR A 45 9.83 -10.72 -22.70
CA THR A 45 11.07 -11.37 -22.28
C THR A 45 11.90 -10.42 -21.42
N GLN A 46 12.27 -10.84 -20.21
CA GLN A 46 13.19 -10.13 -19.31
C GLN A 46 12.66 -8.84 -18.64
N THR A 47 11.33 -8.68 -18.54
CA THR A 47 10.73 -7.62 -17.71
C THR A 47 10.27 -8.15 -16.36
N ASP A 48 10.00 -7.24 -15.43
CA ASP A 48 9.32 -7.49 -14.16
C ASP A 48 7.90 -8.08 -14.29
N ARG A 49 7.33 -8.08 -15.50
CA ARG A 49 6.02 -8.64 -15.90
C ARG A 49 6.11 -10.03 -16.55
N ALA A 50 7.31 -10.47 -16.90
CA ALA A 50 7.52 -11.77 -17.54
C ALA A 50 6.89 -12.90 -16.72
N GLY A 51 6.10 -13.75 -17.37
CA GLY A 51 5.44 -14.91 -16.75
C GLY A 51 4.23 -14.59 -15.88
N ARG A 52 3.78 -13.32 -15.85
CA ARG A 52 2.56 -12.90 -15.13
C ARG A 52 1.40 -12.54 -16.06
N LEU A 53 1.63 -12.52 -17.37
CA LEU A 53 0.64 -12.12 -18.37
C LEU A 53 0.02 -13.35 -19.04
N THR A 54 -1.28 -13.30 -19.30
CA THR A 54 -1.99 -14.35 -20.05
C THR A 54 -3.12 -13.74 -20.84
N VAL A 55 -3.24 -14.11 -22.11
CA VAL A 55 -4.41 -13.74 -22.93
C VAL A 55 -5.50 -14.78 -22.71
N LEU A 56 -6.67 -14.33 -22.28
CA LEU A 56 -7.83 -15.19 -22.07
C LEU A 56 -8.57 -15.46 -23.39
N SER A 57 -9.53 -16.40 -23.36
CA SER A 57 -10.31 -16.79 -24.55
C SER A 57 -11.20 -15.69 -25.13
N ASP A 58 -11.52 -14.66 -24.34
CA ASP A 58 -12.23 -13.45 -24.74
C ASP A 58 -11.27 -12.32 -25.17
N CYS A 59 -9.98 -12.63 -25.36
CA CYS A 59 -8.88 -11.73 -25.71
C CYS A 59 -8.55 -10.67 -24.64
N SER A 60 -9.13 -10.79 -23.44
CA SER A 60 -8.74 -9.99 -22.29
C SER A 60 -7.31 -10.30 -21.85
N LEU A 61 -6.56 -9.27 -21.43
CA LEU A 61 -5.25 -9.46 -20.81
C LEU A 61 -5.42 -9.70 -19.32
N HIS A 62 -5.08 -10.90 -18.88
CA HIS A 62 -5.01 -11.25 -17.48
C HIS A 62 -3.60 -11.01 -16.94
N ILE A 63 -3.51 -10.35 -15.78
CA ILE A 63 -2.26 -10.06 -15.09
C ILE A 63 -2.33 -10.69 -13.70
N HIS A 64 -1.39 -11.60 -13.44
CA HIS A 64 -1.24 -12.29 -12.17
C HIS A 64 -0.29 -11.56 -11.22
N ASN A 65 -0.51 -11.73 -9.91
CA ASN A 65 0.37 -11.25 -8.84
C ASN A 65 0.82 -9.80 -9.08
N LEU A 66 -0.17 -8.91 -9.10
CA LEU A 66 -0.01 -7.50 -9.43
C LEU A 66 1.03 -6.83 -8.53
N LYS A 67 1.90 -6.04 -9.16
CA LYS A 67 2.84 -5.14 -8.48
C LYS A 67 2.42 -3.70 -8.72
N LYS A 68 2.86 -2.77 -7.89
CA LYS A 68 2.52 -1.34 -7.98
C LYS A 68 2.87 -0.76 -9.35
N GLU A 69 3.95 -1.25 -9.94
CA GLU A 69 4.44 -0.84 -11.25
C GLU A 69 3.49 -1.27 -12.38
N ASP A 70 2.64 -2.27 -12.19
CA ASP A 70 1.65 -2.68 -13.19
C ASP A 70 0.52 -1.65 -13.34
N ALA A 71 0.40 -0.68 -12.42
CA ALA A 71 -0.55 0.42 -12.59
C ALA A 71 -0.14 1.33 -13.75
N GLY A 72 -1.12 1.85 -14.49
CA GLY A 72 -0.88 2.69 -15.66
C GLY A 72 -1.91 2.48 -16.77
N GLN A 73 -1.55 2.90 -17.98
CA GLN A 73 -2.44 2.81 -19.13
C GLN A 73 -2.08 1.61 -20.01
N TYR A 74 -3.10 0.83 -20.35
CA TYR A 74 -3.00 -0.30 -21.25
C TYR A 74 -3.81 0.00 -22.50
N THR A 75 -3.27 -0.39 -23.65
CA THR A 75 -3.90 -0.15 -24.93
C THR A 75 -3.99 -1.47 -25.67
N CYS A 76 -5.20 -1.83 -26.09
CA CYS A 76 -5.48 -3.10 -26.76
C CYS A 76 -6.11 -2.89 -28.14
N GLY A 77 -5.86 -3.81 -29.06
CA GLY A 77 -6.54 -3.88 -30.34
C GLY A 77 -5.73 -4.61 -31.40
N PRO A 78 -6.26 -4.72 -32.63
CA PRO A 78 -5.48 -5.17 -33.78
C PRO A 78 -4.31 -4.21 -34.05
N HIS A 79 -3.24 -4.71 -34.67
CA HIS A 79 -2.06 -3.90 -34.96
C HIS A 79 -2.38 -2.61 -35.74
N SER A 80 -3.42 -2.62 -36.58
CA SER A 80 -3.75 -1.62 -37.61
C SER A 80 -5.01 -0.75 -37.37
N THR A 81 -5.70 -0.83 -36.23
CA THR A 81 -6.99 -0.10 -36.02
C THR A 81 -7.09 0.63 -34.67
N ARG A 82 -8.20 1.36 -34.46
CA ARG A 82 -8.54 2.07 -33.20
C ARG A 82 -8.31 1.15 -32.01
N ARG A 83 -7.49 1.61 -31.07
CA ARG A 83 -7.14 0.86 -29.87
C ARG A 83 -7.97 1.36 -28.68
N LYS A 84 -8.42 0.43 -27.85
CA LYS A 84 -9.12 0.74 -26.59
C LYS A 84 -8.06 1.02 -25.53
N THR A 85 -8.18 2.13 -24.83
CA THR A 85 -7.31 2.48 -23.71
C THR A 85 -8.02 2.16 -22.39
N ILE A 86 -7.33 1.46 -21.51
CA ILE A 86 -7.79 1.04 -20.19
C ILE A 86 -6.79 1.56 -19.16
N SER A 87 -7.26 2.36 -18.20
CA SER A 87 -6.47 2.77 -17.05
C SER A 87 -6.64 1.76 -15.92
N LEU A 88 -5.53 1.21 -15.42
CA LEU A 88 -5.47 0.35 -14.24
C LEU A 88 -4.85 1.13 -13.09
N SER A 89 -5.58 1.19 -11.97
CA SER A 89 -5.08 1.75 -10.72
C SER A 89 -4.98 0.67 -9.64
N LEU A 90 -3.91 0.70 -8.86
CA LEU A 90 -3.60 -0.36 -7.89
C LEU A 90 -3.48 0.19 -6.48
N LEU A 91 -4.17 -0.46 -5.55
CA LEU A 91 -4.09 -0.17 -4.13
C LEU A 91 -2.97 -0.97 -3.48
N SER A 92 -2.12 -0.31 -2.71
CA SER A 92 -1.01 -0.91 -1.98
C SER A 92 -0.91 -0.35 -0.57
N VAL A 93 -0.37 -1.13 0.36
CA VAL A 93 -0.06 -0.67 1.72
C VAL A 93 1.41 -0.88 2.04
N ASP A 94 2.09 0.21 2.39
CA ASP A 94 3.51 0.20 2.76
C ASP A 94 3.73 0.54 4.24
N PRO A 95 4.52 -0.24 4.97
CA PRO A 95 4.89 0.09 6.34
C PRO A 95 6.02 1.12 6.39
N SER A 96 6.00 1.98 7.40
CA SER A 96 7.10 2.87 7.76
C SER A 96 7.10 3.11 9.26
N LEU A 97 8.29 3.30 9.82
CA LEU A 97 8.49 3.51 11.25
C LEU A 97 8.83 4.96 11.54
N THR A 98 8.27 5.48 12.63
CA THR A 98 8.62 6.81 13.14
C THR A 98 8.72 6.73 14.66
N GLY A 99 9.95 6.60 15.16
CA GLY A 99 10.21 6.25 16.55
C GLY A 99 9.62 4.88 16.87
N VAL A 100 8.72 4.83 17.86
CA VAL A 100 8.05 3.59 18.31
C VAL A 100 6.71 3.31 17.62
N ASN A 101 6.29 4.19 16.70
CA ASN A 101 5.00 4.08 16.02
C ASN A 101 5.15 3.44 14.64
N LEU A 102 4.24 2.53 14.32
CA LEU A 102 4.05 1.99 12.99
C LEU A 102 3.07 2.90 12.23
N SER A 103 3.47 3.30 11.03
CA SER A 103 2.62 3.99 10.07
C SER A 103 2.44 3.11 8.85
N LEU A 104 1.20 2.87 8.46
CA LEU A 104 0.85 2.14 7.23
C LEU A 104 0.32 3.14 6.22
N TYR A 105 0.94 3.19 5.03
CA TYR A 105 0.60 4.10 3.94
C TYR A 105 -0.20 3.33 2.90
N CYS A 106 -1.51 3.55 2.90
CA CYS A 106 -2.38 3.06 1.86
C CYS A 106 -2.36 4.04 0.69
N ARG A 107 -1.88 3.59 -0.47
CA ARG A 107 -1.66 4.43 -1.65
C ARG A 107 -2.26 3.83 -2.90
N LEU A 108 -2.78 4.71 -3.76
CA LEU A 108 -3.29 4.37 -5.08
C LEU A 108 -2.23 4.68 -6.14
N TYR A 109 -1.89 3.69 -6.95
CA TYR A 109 -0.92 3.78 -8.05
C TYR A 109 -1.65 3.84 -9.42
N PRO A 110 -1.05 4.38 -10.49
CA PRO A 110 0.25 5.06 -10.50
C PRO A 110 0.19 6.29 -9.60
N ASP A 111 1.33 6.65 -9.00
CA ASP A 111 1.36 7.80 -8.10
C ASP A 111 0.98 9.06 -8.90
N VAL A 112 -0.13 9.67 -8.52
CA VAL A 112 -0.70 10.82 -9.20
C VAL A 112 -0.36 12.05 -8.37
N ASP A 113 0.04 13.14 -9.03
CA ASP A 113 0.26 14.38 -8.31
C ASP A 113 -0.99 14.81 -7.51
N SER A 114 -0.78 15.63 -6.48
CA SER A 114 -1.87 16.05 -5.60
C SER A 114 -3.01 16.78 -6.35
N ALA A 115 -2.74 17.40 -7.49
CA ALA A 115 -3.73 18.16 -8.24
C ALA A 115 -4.68 17.25 -9.02
N GLU A 116 -4.14 16.19 -9.65
CA GLU A 116 -4.92 15.21 -10.38
C GLU A 116 -5.59 14.18 -9.44
N CYS A 117 -4.96 13.88 -8.30
CA CYS A 117 -5.60 13.12 -7.22
C CYS A 117 -6.89 13.79 -6.69
N ASN A 118 -6.93 15.12 -6.61
CA ASN A 118 -8.12 15.83 -6.12
C ASN A 118 -9.29 15.86 -7.13
N LYS A 119 -9.08 15.40 -8.37
CA LYS A 119 -10.15 15.32 -9.38
C LYS A 119 -11.04 14.10 -9.16
N THR A 120 -10.59 13.07 -8.44
CA THR A 120 -11.35 11.84 -8.14
C THR A 120 -12.22 11.99 -6.89
N LYS A 121 -13.11 12.99 -6.90
CA LYS A 121 -13.87 13.42 -5.70
C LYS A 121 -14.80 12.35 -5.10
N ASN A 122 -15.15 11.31 -5.86
CA ASN A 122 -16.01 10.22 -5.45
C ASN A 122 -15.25 9.01 -4.88
N LEU A 123 -13.91 9.00 -4.98
CA LEU A 123 -13.08 7.94 -4.44
C LEU A 123 -12.66 8.24 -3.00
N ARG A 124 -12.68 7.22 -2.15
CA ARG A 124 -12.29 7.31 -0.75
C ARG A 124 -11.49 6.11 -0.31
N LEU A 125 -10.36 6.37 0.33
CA LEU A 125 -9.59 5.38 1.07
C LEU A 125 -10.08 5.28 2.51
N THR A 126 -10.32 4.06 2.98
CA THR A 126 -10.86 3.79 4.31
C THR A 126 -10.12 2.65 4.99
N TRP A 127 -9.64 2.88 6.21
CA TRP A 127 -9.09 1.83 7.05
C TRP A 127 -10.21 1.12 7.80
N VAL A 128 -10.29 -0.20 7.68
CA VAL A 128 -11.36 -1.02 8.23
C VAL A 128 -10.82 -2.19 9.04
N ASP A 129 -11.64 -2.72 9.94
CA ASP A 129 -11.38 -3.97 10.64
C ASP A 129 -11.68 -5.21 9.77
N GLU A 130 -11.57 -6.40 10.36
CA GLU A 130 -11.86 -7.67 9.69
C GLU A 130 -13.33 -7.76 9.23
N GLN A 131 -14.26 -7.16 9.97
CA GLN A 131 -15.68 -7.13 9.65
C GLN A 131 -16.05 -6.05 8.62
N GLY A 132 -15.12 -5.15 8.31
CA GLY A 132 -15.31 -4.06 7.34
C GLY A 132 -15.84 -2.78 7.96
N ALA A 133 -15.89 -2.69 9.29
CA ALA A 133 -16.23 -1.46 9.98
C ALA A 133 -15.01 -0.53 10.04
N GLU A 134 -15.24 0.77 9.86
CA GLU A 134 -14.16 1.75 9.88
C GLU A 134 -13.45 1.80 11.23
N LEU A 135 -12.12 1.90 11.20
CA LEU A 135 -11.32 2.06 12.40
C LEU A 135 -11.51 3.46 12.99
N LYS A 136 -12.34 3.56 14.04
CA LYS A 136 -12.64 4.84 14.74
C LYS A 136 -12.04 4.94 16.15
N ASN A 137 -11.25 3.96 16.57
CA ASN A 137 -10.66 3.92 17.92
C ASN A 137 -9.58 5.01 18.11
N GLN A 138 -9.54 5.64 19.30
CA GLN A 138 -8.53 6.64 19.69
C GLN A 138 -7.07 6.18 19.55
N ARG A 139 -6.81 4.86 19.55
CA ARG A 139 -5.47 4.31 19.31
C ARG A 139 -4.95 4.59 17.90
N PHE A 140 -5.85 4.72 16.94
CA PHE A 140 -5.52 4.86 15.53
C PHE A 140 -5.58 6.33 15.14
N LYS A 141 -4.47 6.84 14.61
CA LYS A 141 -4.40 8.19 14.03
C LYS A 141 -4.39 8.05 12.53
N ILE A 142 -5.53 8.35 11.90
CA ILE A 142 -5.67 8.35 10.45
C ILE A 142 -5.44 9.77 9.94
N ARG A 143 -4.54 9.93 8.98
CA ARG A 143 -4.26 11.20 8.28
C ARG A 143 -4.24 10.97 6.77
N GLY A 144 -4.26 12.04 5.97
CA GLY A 144 -4.36 11.92 4.52
C GLY A 144 -5.73 11.33 4.16
N ALA A 145 -6.79 12.12 4.23
CA ALA A 145 -8.11 11.66 3.82
C ALA A 145 -8.33 11.99 2.34
N SER A 146 -7.34 11.71 1.49
CA SER A 146 -7.44 11.92 0.05
C SER A 146 -7.79 10.61 -0.66
N PRO A 147 -8.26 10.68 -1.92
CA PRO A 147 -8.50 9.50 -2.74
C PRO A 147 -7.26 8.64 -3.02
N CYS A 148 -6.05 9.19 -2.90
CA CYS A 148 -4.82 8.52 -3.36
C CYS A 148 -3.87 8.16 -2.23
N GLU A 149 -3.99 8.78 -1.06
CA GLU A 149 -3.20 8.38 0.10
C GLU A 149 -4.04 8.48 1.37
N SER A 150 -3.96 7.42 2.19
CA SER A 150 -4.37 7.45 3.59
C SER A 150 -3.39 6.72 4.48
N VAL A 151 -3.06 7.32 5.63
CA VAL A 151 -2.03 6.82 6.53
C VAL A 151 -2.62 6.49 7.88
N LEU A 152 -2.50 5.23 8.28
CA LEU A 152 -2.89 4.73 9.59
C LEU A 152 -1.65 4.66 10.48
N THR A 153 -1.62 5.47 11.54
CA THR A 153 -0.54 5.47 12.53
C THR A 153 -1.00 4.88 13.85
N MET A 154 -0.17 4.03 14.45
CA MET A 154 -0.45 3.42 15.75
C MET A 154 0.82 3.07 16.52
N LYS A 155 0.68 2.98 17.85
CA LYS A 155 1.67 2.32 18.70
C LYS A 155 1.26 0.86 18.88
N LEU A 156 2.11 -0.07 18.44
CA LEU A 156 1.85 -1.51 18.52
C LEU A 156 1.72 -2.00 19.97
N ARG A 157 0.91 -3.05 20.15
CA ARG A 157 0.66 -3.77 21.40
C ARG A 157 0.90 -5.26 21.16
N ASP A 158 1.09 -6.03 22.23
CA ASP A 158 1.23 -7.50 22.12
C ASP A 158 0.06 -8.17 21.39
N SER A 159 -1.16 -7.66 21.56
CA SER A 159 -2.35 -8.16 20.88
C SER A 159 -2.32 -7.99 19.36
N ASP A 160 -1.40 -7.18 18.83
CA ASP A 160 -1.34 -6.87 17.39
C ASP A 160 -0.43 -7.82 16.60
N ARG A 161 0.25 -8.78 17.25
CA ARG A 161 1.29 -9.62 16.61
C ARG A 161 0.79 -10.35 15.36
N ASP A 162 -0.47 -10.76 15.37
CA ASP A 162 -1.10 -11.51 14.26
C ASP A 162 -2.15 -10.70 13.50
N GLN A 163 -2.31 -9.42 13.87
CA GLN A 163 -3.32 -8.55 13.31
C GLN A 163 -3.02 -8.23 11.85
N ALA A 164 -4.07 -8.26 11.03
CA ALA A 164 -4.04 -7.67 9.69
C ALA A 164 -4.75 -6.31 9.71
N TRP A 165 -4.20 -5.34 8.99
CA TRP A 165 -4.86 -4.05 8.78
C TRP A 165 -5.27 -3.92 7.32
N ARG A 166 -6.53 -3.56 7.11
CA ARG A 166 -7.13 -3.52 5.78
C ARG A 166 -7.43 -2.09 5.37
N CYS A 167 -7.04 -1.75 4.14
CA CYS A 167 -7.42 -0.51 3.49
C CYS A 167 -8.32 -0.82 2.30
N ASP A 168 -9.48 -0.18 2.26
CA ASP A 168 -10.47 -0.27 1.20
C ASP A 168 -10.45 1.01 0.36
N LEU A 169 -10.48 0.84 -0.96
CA LEU A 169 -10.85 1.88 -1.91
C LEU A 169 -12.33 1.74 -2.24
N ARG A 170 -13.08 2.81 -1.98
CA ARG A 170 -14.51 2.89 -2.28
C ARG A 170 -14.77 4.00 -3.27
N GLU A 171 -15.72 3.76 -4.16
CA GLU A 171 -16.35 4.80 -4.97
C GLU A 171 -17.76 4.98 -4.41
N GLU A 172 -18.01 6.15 -3.81
CA GLU A 172 -19.18 6.36 -2.96
C GLU A 172 -19.19 5.31 -1.83
N ASP A 173 -20.10 4.33 -1.88
CA ASP A 173 -20.16 3.21 -0.91
C ASP A 173 -19.76 1.85 -1.51
N GLU A 174 -19.53 1.78 -2.83
CA GLU A 174 -19.17 0.54 -3.52
C GLU A 174 -17.69 0.22 -3.33
N LEU A 175 -17.39 -1.00 -2.90
CA LEU A 175 -16.01 -1.47 -2.77
C LEU A 175 -15.40 -1.72 -4.15
N LYS A 176 -14.32 -1.01 -4.47
CA LYS A 176 -13.61 -1.13 -5.76
C LYS A 176 -12.32 -1.95 -5.66
N ALA A 177 -11.57 -1.80 -4.57
CA ALA A 177 -10.38 -2.58 -4.28
C ALA A 177 -10.15 -2.67 -2.77
N SER A 178 -9.45 -3.70 -2.31
CA SER A 178 -9.12 -3.89 -0.91
C SER A 178 -7.76 -4.56 -0.78
N VAL A 179 -6.92 -4.08 0.14
CA VAL A 179 -5.59 -4.63 0.39
C VAL A 179 -5.36 -4.79 1.89
N GLN A 180 -4.72 -5.89 2.27
CA GLN A 180 -4.42 -6.20 3.66
C GLN A 180 -2.91 -6.19 3.88
N TYR A 181 -2.47 -5.48 4.91
CA TYR A 181 -1.10 -5.57 5.41
C TYR A 181 -1.03 -6.55 6.58
N ARG A 182 -0.18 -7.56 6.44
CA ARG A 182 0.08 -8.58 7.46
C ARG A 182 1.53 -9.03 7.37
N ASP A 183 2.29 -8.77 8.42
CA ASP A 183 3.68 -9.21 8.55
C ASP A 183 4.00 -9.52 10.02
N SER A 184 3.55 -10.70 10.47
CA SER A 184 3.68 -11.10 11.88
C SER A 184 5.13 -11.11 12.36
N VAL A 185 6.10 -11.39 11.48
CA VAL A 185 7.53 -11.43 11.82
C VAL A 185 8.04 -10.01 12.07
N PHE A 186 7.79 -9.10 11.14
CA PHE A 186 8.18 -7.70 11.28
C PHE A 186 7.51 -7.06 12.50
N ILE A 187 6.18 -7.22 12.65
CA ILE A 187 5.41 -6.66 13.76
C ILE A 187 5.92 -7.19 15.10
N SER A 188 6.15 -8.51 15.22
CA SER A 188 6.67 -9.11 16.45
C SER A 188 8.05 -8.58 16.82
N GLY A 189 8.93 -8.41 15.82
CA GLY A 189 10.26 -7.79 16.02
C GLY A 189 10.17 -6.37 16.56
N LEU A 190 9.22 -5.57 16.05
CA LEU A 190 9.01 -4.20 16.52
C LEU A 190 8.45 -4.14 17.94
N ILE A 191 7.48 -4.99 18.27
CA ILE A 191 6.92 -5.04 19.63
C ILE A 191 8.02 -5.38 20.63
N ASN A 192 8.82 -6.41 20.35
CA ASN A 192 9.93 -6.82 21.21
C ASN A 192 10.97 -5.69 21.38
N THR A 193 11.30 -4.98 20.29
CA THR A 193 12.23 -3.85 20.33
C THR A 193 11.69 -2.70 21.19
N ASN A 194 10.40 -2.36 21.02
CA ASN A 194 9.73 -1.31 21.79
C ASN A 194 9.69 -1.63 23.29
N GLU A 195 9.50 -2.90 23.67
CA GLU A 195 9.58 -3.34 25.06
C GLU A 195 10.99 -3.17 25.65
N GLN A 196 12.04 -3.51 24.89
CA GLN A 196 13.41 -3.32 25.33
C GLN A 196 13.75 -1.84 25.53
N ILE A 197 13.32 -0.98 24.60
CA ILE A 197 13.47 0.48 24.72
C ILE A 197 12.77 0.99 25.98
N ALA A 198 11.55 0.52 26.26
CA ALA A 198 10.82 0.92 27.47
C ALA A 198 11.53 0.50 28.77
N LYS A 199 12.14 -0.69 28.79
CA LYS A 199 12.94 -1.17 29.93
C LYS A 199 14.19 -0.31 30.15
N LEU A 200 14.89 0.05 29.07
CA LEU A 200 16.07 0.93 29.11
C LEU A 200 15.71 2.33 29.63
N ASP A 201 14.64 2.94 29.11
CA ASP A 201 14.16 4.27 29.54
C ASP A 201 13.79 4.28 31.04
N THR A 202 13.09 3.23 31.50
CA THR A 202 12.75 3.07 32.93
C THR A 202 14.01 2.97 33.79
N THR A 203 15.01 2.20 33.35
CA THR A 203 16.27 2.03 34.08
C THR A 203 17.06 3.34 34.15
N LEU A 204 17.08 4.12 33.07
CA LEU A 204 17.74 5.42 33.03
C LEU A 204 17.06 6.42 33.97
N LYS A 205 15.72 6.48 33.96
CA LYS A 205 14.93 7.32 34.87
C LYS A 205 15.17 6.98 36.34
N CYS A 206 15.20 5.68 36.67
CA CYS A 206 15.53 5.23 38.03
C CYS A 206 16.95 5.65 38.43
N SER A 207 17.93 5.46 37.55
CA SER A 207 19.33 5.86 37.81
C SER A 207 19.45 7.36 38.08
N LEU A 208 18.81 8.19 37.25
CA LEU A 208 18.79 9.65 37.44
C LEU A 208 18.13 10.04 38.77
N ALA A 209 17.00 9.45 39.13
CA ALA A 209 16.33 9.73 40.41
C ALA A 209 17.22 9.38 41.63
N VAL A 210 17.97 8.27 41.57
CA VAL A 210 18.95 7.91 42.60
C VAL A 210 20.08 8.94 42.67
N SER A 211 20.62 9.38 41.54
CA SER A 211 21.66 10.41 41.50
C SER A 211 21.17 11.76 42.06
N TYR A 212 19.97 12.21 41.69
CA TYR A 212 19.37 13.44 42.21
C TYR A 212 19.15 13.39 43.72
N THR A 213 18.63 12.28 44.25
CA THR A 213 18.42 12.12 45.70
C THR A 213 19.74 12.05 46.48
N ALA A 214 20.78 11.43 45.91
CA ALA A 214 22.12 11.42 46.49
C ALA A 214 22.73 12.83 46.55
N LEU A 215 22.66 13.59 45.45
CA LEU A 215 23.12 14.98 45.38
C LEU A 215 22.39 15.87 46.40
N HIS A 216 21.06 15.76 46.49
CA HIS A 216 20.26 16.58 47.41
C HIS A 216 20.59 16.30 48.90
N ARG A 217 20.94 15.05 49.25
CA ARG A 217 21.40 14.71 50.61
C ARG A 217 22.78 15.30 50.93
N ILE A 218 23.66 15.42 49.94
CA ILE A 218 24.99 16.03 50.13
C ILE A 218 24.85 17.53 50.36
N THR A 219 24.03 18.24 49.59
CA THR A 219 23.79 19.68 49.76
C THR A 219 23.16 20.02 51.12
N LEU A 220 22.18 19.24 51.59
CA LEU A 220 21.56 19.46 52.91
C LEU A 220 22.55 19.23 54.08
N LYS A 221 23.52 18.32 53.92
CA LYS A 221 24.59 18.13 54.92
C LYS A 221 25.65 19.23 54.87
N GLY A 222 25.81 19.90 53.74
CA GLY A 222 26.78 20.99 53.56
C GLY A 222 26.32 22.36 54.03
N THR A 223 25.01 22.59 54.17
CA THR A 223 24.43 23.88 54.62
C THR A 223 24.21 23.96 56.14
N GLY A 224 24.66 22.95 56.90
CA GLY A 224 24.62 22.95 58.36
C GLY A 224 26.00 23.28 58.95
N LEU A 225 26.41 24.54 58.84
CA LEU A 225 27.56 25.14 59.53
C LEU A 225 27.27 26.63 59.78
#